data_AF-A0A8B7P6N0-F1
#
_entry.id   AF-A0A8B7P6N0-F1
#
_cell.length_a   1.000
_cell.length_b   1.000
_cell.length_c   1.000
_cell.angle_alpha   90.00
_cell.angle_beta   90.00
_cell.angle_gamma   90.00
#
_symmetry.space_group_name_H-M   'P 1'
#
loop_
_entity.id
_entity.type
_entity.pdbx_description
1 polymer ?
#
loop_
_entity_poly.entity_id
_entity_poly.type
_entity_poly.pdbx_seq_one_letter_code
_entity_poly.pdbx_strand_id
1 'polypeptide(L)'
;MATAMIECEICNEEFDSGNHKPLCLTCGHTFCFSCILELTTSSDICICPKCKKETAQDIDKILVNYALMPSENKPYQRLPRSPSETRCLQHHKTLDYLCVDCIKLTCFKCTRDTHGTHKVEAIDDLVSGDESAMNSTRKIQTTMQNKIFGLKNLATALNDFSGWIDDAINVKNDLDEWKEALQVQIISADKDFQAWKDLVSNVDEEERLECMEILRRLKLEPEVYSKLPEITEKLGAVVENYRSLKMPSNPHNLLPHGQHWTVTNSDEGGRAVRSLLNNRKPSRLVVISLHTDPIPSLSELLALIVSNDTGDLSLVNLDTFWWPPKSDFYCSVDFIKEFGRWLSAVYGTPYDLVSYMRERQREPRMFGLRFEDEGAVDYCIKMELPAC
;
A
#
# COMPACT_ATOMS: atom_id res chain seq x y z
N MET A 1 48.52 6.91 37.82
CA MET A 1 47.49 6.09 37.15
C MET A 1 47.10 5.00 38.14
N ALA A 2 45.87 5.02 38.64
CA ALA A 2 45.41 3.99 39.59
C ALA A 2 45.05 2.74 38.77
N THR A 3 45.88 1.72 38.86
CA THR A 3 45.60 0.39 38.31
C THR A 3 44.44 -0.19 39.11
N ALA A 4 43.28 -0.42 38.47
CA ALA A 4 42.17 -1.10 39.12
C ALA A 4 42.60 -2.56 39.39
N MET A 5 42.62 -2.97 40.66
CA MET A 5 42.91 -4.36 41.03
C MET A 5 41.69 -5.21 40.67
N ILE A 6 41.91 -6.28 39.89
CA ILE A 6 40.89 -7.23 39.44
C ILE A 6 40.73 -8.44 40.39
N GLU A 7 41.30 -8.32 41.58
CA GLU A 7 41.31 -9.36 42.62
C GLU A 7 40.73 -8.79 43.92
N CYS A 8 40.11 -9.66 44.71
CA CYS A 8 39.60 -9.31 46.02
C CYS A 8 40.74 -9.15 47.03
N GLU A 9 40.82 -8.02 47.73
CA GLU A 9 41.90 -7.77 48.69
C GLU A 9 41.82 -8.54 50.02
N ILE A 10 40.78 -9.37 50.20
CA ILE A 10 40.64 -10.24 51.39
C ILE A 10 41.18 -11.64 51.08
N CYS A 11 40.66 -12.30 50.04
CA CYS A 11 41.07 -13.65 49.65
C CYS A 11 42.19 -13.69 48.61
N ASN A 12 42.51 -12.56 47.97
CA ASN A 12 43.43 -12.45 46.82
C ASN A 12 43.04 -13.33 45.62
N GLU A 13 41.74 -13.63 45.47
CA GLU A 13 41.21 -14.32 44.29
C GLU A 13 40.64 -13.34 43.27
N GLU A 14 40.75 -13.68 41.98
CA GLU A 14 40.17 -12.90 40.88
C GLU A 14 38.64 -12.82 41.02
N PHE A 15 38.07 -11.66 40.69
CA PHE A 15 36.63 -11.49 40.70
C PHE A 15 35.96 -12.34 39.61
N ASP A 16 34.79 -12.93 39.86
CA ASP A 16 34.06 -13.75 38.88
C ASP A 16 32.54 -13.56 38.97
N SER A 17 31.80 -14.18 38.05
CA SER A 17 30.33 -14.10 38.05
C SER A 17 29.64 -14.98 39.10
N GLY A 18 30.39 -15.82 39.81
CA GLY A 18 29.93 -16.77 40.80
C GLY A 18 30.15 -16.26 42.22
N ASN A 19 30.88 -17.04 43.03
CA ASN A 19 31.08 -16.73 44.45
C ASN A 19 32.13 -15.64 44.69
N HIS A 20 32.95 -15.30 43.68
CA HIS A 20 33.89 -14.18 43.73
C HIS A 20 33.33 -12.91 43.11
N LYS A 21 32.00 -12.76 43.09
CA LYS A 21 31.31 -11.57 42.55
C LYS A 21 31.70 -10.28 43.27
N PRO A 22 32.20 -9.25 42.56
CA PRO A 22 32.67 -8.01 43.18
C PRO A 22 31.49 -7.16 43.66
N LEU A 23 31.29 -7.05 44.97
CA LEU A 23 30.26 -6.20 45.57
C LEU A 23 30.87 -4.91 46.14
N CYS A 24 30.27 -3.78 45.79
CA CYS A 24 30.68 -2.45 46.20
C CYS A 24 29.88 -2.00 47.43
N LEU A 25 30.56 -1.86 48.56
CA LEU A 25 29.97 -1.33 49.80
C LEU A 25 29.61 0.15 49.64
N THR A 26 28.75 0.70 50.51
CA THR A 26 28.34 2.12 50.47
C THR A 26 29.50 3.10 50.58
N CYS A 27 30.63 2.66 51.14
CA CYS A 27 31.86 3.44 51.23
C CYS A 27 32.67 3.50 49.93
N GLY A 28 32.30 2.73 48.90
CA GLY A 28 32.98 2.67 47.59
C GLY A 28 34.07 1.58 47.47
N HIS A 29 34.38 0.86 48.55
CA HIS A 29 35.33 -0.27 48.48
C HIS A 29 34.64 -1.54 47.99
N THR A 30 35.35 -2.33 47.19
CA THR A 30 34.84 -3.55 46.57
C THR A 30 35.53 -4.80 47.12
N PHE A 31 34.75 -5.81 47.46
CA PHE A 31 35.21 -7.14 47.88
C PHE A 31 34.32 -8.22 47.29
N CYS A 32 34.75 -9.48 47.25
CA CYS A 32 33.92 -10.53 46.68
C CYS A 32 32.73 -10.90 47.58
N PHE A 33 31.70 -11.48 46.97
CA PHE A 33 30.50 -11.98 47.65
C PHE A 33 30.84 -12.93 48.80
N SER A 34 31.72 -13.92 48.57
CA SER A 34 32.15 -14.86 49.61
C SER A 34 32.74 -14.16 50.84
N CYS A 35 33.66 -13.21 50.65
CA CYS A 35 34.27 -12.49 51.76
C CYS A 35 33.31 -11.52 52.47
N ILE A 36 32.38 -10.89 51.74
CA ILE A 36 31.36 -10.03 52.39
C ILE A 36 30.39 -10.88 53.19
N LEU A 37 30.00 -12.05 52.69
CA LEU A 37 29.14 -12.98 53.42
C LEU A 37 29.79 -13.40 54.75
N GLU A 38 31.09 -13.69 54.77
CA GLU A 38 31.82 -14.05 55.99
C GLU A 38 32.00 -12.87 56.98
N LEU A 39 32.09 -11.64 56.46
CA LEU A 39 32.21 -10.42 57.27
C LEU A 39 30.87 -9.87 57.77
N THR A 40 29.76 -10.35 57.21
CA THR A 40 28.42 -9.94 57.61
C THR A 40 28.01 -10.71 58.85
N THR A 41 27.74 -9.99 59.94
CA THR A 41 27.26 -10.60 61.20
C THR A 41 25.75 -10.87 61.11
N SER A 42 25.17 -11.63 62.05
CA SER A 42 23.73 -11.99 62.11
C SER A 42 22.73 -10.81 62.13
N SER A 43 23.19 -9.57 62.06
CA SER A 43 22.39 -8.34 62.04
C SER A 43 22.39 -7.63 60.67
N ASP A 44 22.84 -8.28 59.59
CA ASP A 44 22.97 -7.73 58.22
C ASP A 44 23.80 -6.42 58.14
N ILE A 45 24.72 -6.26 59.10
CA ILE A 45 25.68 -5.16 59.14
C ILE A 45 27.04 -5.72 58.75
N CYS A 46 27.64 -5.12 57.71
CA CYS A 46 28.99 -5.40 57.26
C CYS A 46 29.90 -4.19 57.53
N ILE A 47 31.05 -4.42 58.17
CA ILE A 47 32.05 -3.38 58.42
C ILE A 47 33.13 -3.46 57.35
N CYS A 48 33.34 -2.38 56.60
CA CYS A 48 34.38 -2.33 55.57
C CYS A 48 35.77 -2.59 56.18
N PRO A 49 36.54 -3.60 55.71
CA PRO A 49 37.88 -3.88 56.23
C PRO A 49 38.86 -2.72 56.07
N LYS A 50 38.71 -1.93 55.00
CA LYS A 50 39.59 -0.79 54.66
C LYS A 50 39.34 0.46 55.47
N CYS A 51 38.10 0.93 55.51
CA CYS A 51 37.77 2.24 56.10
C CYS A 51 36.91 2.15 57.35
N LYS A 52 36.56 0.93 57.80
CA LYS A 52 35.77 0.65 59.00
C LYS A 52 34.37 1.28 58.99
N LYS A 53 33.88 1.76 57.84
CA LYS A 53 32.51 2.24 57.67
C LYS A 53 31.54 1.06 57.64
N GLU A 54 30.43 1.23 58.33
CA GLU A 54 29.33 0.27 58.36
C GLU A 54 28.46 0.39 57.10
N THR A 55 28.07 -0.76 56.58
CA THR A 55 27.09 -0.92 55.50
C THR A 55 25.97 -1.77 56.08
N ALA A 56 24.81 -1.15 56.34
CA ALA A 56 23.59 -1.82 56.77
C ALA A 56 22.68 -2.00 55.54
N GLN A 57 22.95 -3.06 54.77
CA GLN A 57 22.17 -3.40 53.59
C GLN A 57 22.21 -4.92 53.40
N ASP A 58 21.03 -5.48 53.09
CA ASP A 58 20.86 -6.85 52.64
C ASP A 58 21.84 -7.17 51.51
N ILE A 59 22.58 -8.28 51.64
CA ILE A 59 23.66 -8.68 50.73
C ILE A 59 23.15 -8.76 49.28
N ASP A 60 21.92 -9.22 49.07
CA ASP A 60 21.31 -9.34 47.74
C ASP A 60 21.05 -7.98 47.07
N LYS A 61 21.09 -6.89 47.84
CA LYS A 61 20.86 -5.52 47.35
C LYS A 61 22.15 -4.72 47.17
N ILE A 62 23.32 -5.27 47.55
CA ILE A 62 24.60 -4.59 47.38
C ILE A 62 24.96 -4.55 45.89
N LEU A 63 25.42 -3.38 45.41
CA LEU A 63 25.72 -3.16 44.01
C LEU A 63 26.94 -3.98 43.55
N VAL A 64 26.84 -4.56 42.36
CA VAL A 64 27.90 -5.36 41.76
C VAL A 64 28.76 -4.47 40.86
N ASN A 65 30.08 -4.48 41.07
CA ASN A 65 31.02 -3.74 40.24
C ASN A 65 31.51 -4.58 39.06
N TYR A 66 30.70 -4.65 38.00
CA TYR A 66 30.99 -5.45 36.81
C TYR A 66 32.28 -5.07 36.07
N ALA A 67 32.83 -3.86 36.31
CA ALA A 67 34.07 -3.42 35.67
C ALA A 67 35.32 -4.14 36.19
N LEU A 68 35.23 -4.83 37.33
CA LEU A 68 36.34 -5.59 37.93
C LEU A 68 36.32 -7.08 37.55
N MET A 69 35.30 -7.53 36.82
CA MET A 69 35.21 -8.92 36.37
C MET A 69 36.12 -9.10 35.14
N PRO A 70 37.10 -10.04 35.17
CA PRO A 70 37.87 -10.40 34.00
C PRO A 70 36.91 -10.84 32.90
N SER A 71 36.94 -10.13 31.76
CA SER A 71 36.23 -10.61 30.58
C SER A 71 36.90 -11.92 30.14
N GLU A 72 36.20 -13.05 30.24
CA GLU A 72 36.66 -14.33 29.73
C GLU A 72 36.75 -14.29 28.18
N ASN A 73 37.75 -13.61 27.64
CA ASN A 73 38.27 -13.89 26.31
C ASN A 73 39.12 -15.17 26.41
N LYS A 74 38.47 -16.30 26.72
CA LYS A 74 38.99 -17.61 26.34
C LYS A 74 38.62 -17.82 24.87
N PRO A 75 39.60 -17.99 23.96
CA PRO A 75 39.31 -18.28 22.57
C PRO A 75 38.79 -19.71 22.49
N TYR A 76 37.51 -19.91 22.76
CA TYR A 76 36.81 -21.05 22.19
C TYR A 76 36.90 -20.89 20.68
N GLN A 77 37.63 -21.79 20.05
CA GLN A 77 37.45 -22.10 18.64
C GLN A 77 36.00 -22.55 18.44
N ARG A 78 35.07 -21.60 18.34
CA ARG A 78 33.87 -21.78 17.55
C ARG A 78 34.26 -21.40 16.14
N LEU A 79 34.17 -22.42 15.27
CA LEU A 79 34.15 -22.35 13.82
C LEU A 79 33.60 -20.99 13.34
N PRO A 80 34.18 -20.34 12.31
CA PRO A 80 33.72 -19.03 11.88
C PRO A 80 32.24 -19.10 11.51
N ARG A 81 31.36 -18.60 12.38
CA ARG A 81 29.99 -18.28 11.97
C ARG A 81 30.08 -16.96 11.22
N SER A 82 30.17 -17.09 9.91
CA SER A 82 29.96 -16.01 8.96
C SER A 82 28.48 -15.55 9.01
N PRO A 83 28.08 -14.53 8.23
CA PRO A 83 28.06 -13.13 8.63
C PRO A 83 26.62 -12.58 8.59
N SER A 84 26.06 -12.15 9.73
CA SER A 84 24.93 -11.20 9.86
C SER A 84 24.24 -11.34 11.21
N GLU A 85 24.91 -11.04 12.32
CA GLU A 85 24.18 -10.84 13.58
C GLU A 85 23.45 -9.51 13.51
N THR A 86 22.24 -9.56 12.95
CA THR A 86 21.30 -8.46 13.00
C THR A 86 21.01 -8.22 14.47
N ARG A 87 21.53 -7.14 15.03
CA ARG A 87 21.25 -6.74 16.40
C ARG A 87 19.90 -6.05 16.46
N CYS A 88 19.24 -6.13 17.61
CA CYS A 88 18.04 -5.35 17.86
C CYS A 88 18.33 -3.86 17.63
N LEU A 89 17.58 -3.22 16.75
CA LEU A 89 17.79 -1.81 16.39
C LEU A 89 17.58 -0.87 17.58
N GLN A 90 16.72 -1.24 18.53
CA GLN A 90 16.41 -0.42 19.71
C GLN A 90 17.35 -0.65 20.88
N HIS A 91 17.84 -1.88 21.06
CA HIS A 91 18.55 -2.28 22.28
C HIS A 91 19.97 -2.78 22.03
N HIS A 92 20.37 -2.92 20.76
CA HIS A 92 21.66 -3.44 20.31
C HIS A 92 22.05 -4.81 20.90
N LYS A 93 21.05 -5.59 21.32
CA LYS A 93 21.17 -6.96 21.84
C LYS A 93 20.94 -8.01 20.76
N THR A 94 21.33 -9.24 21.06
CA THR A 94 21.06 -10.43 20.25
C THR A 94 19.55 -10.64 20.10
N LEU A 95 19.15 -11.17 18.94
CA LEU A 95 17.76 -11.41 18.57
C LEU A 95 17.41 -12.90 18.74
N ASP A 96 17.50 -13.39 19.98
CA ASP A 96 17.38 -14.83 20.29
C ASP A 96 15.94 -15.34 20.39
N TYR A 97 14.95 -14.45 20.25
CA TYR A 97 13.53 -14.74 20.43
C TYR A 97 12.72 -14.39 19.19
N LEU A 98 11.66 -15.14 18.91
CA LEU A 98 10.71 -14.86 17.85
C LEU A 98 9.34 -14.53 18.45
N CYS A 99 8.82 -13.35 18.14
CA CYS A 99 7.41 -13.07 18.40
C CYS A 99 6.55 -13.78 17.35
N VAL A 100 5.77 -14.77 17.78
CA VAL A 100 4.91 -15.62 16.92
C VAL A 100 3.79 -14.79 16.28
N ASP A 101 3.25 -13.82 17.00
CA ASP A 101 2.15 -13.00 16.51
C ASP A 101 2.61 -11.95 15.48
N CYS A 102 3.81 -11.39 15.65
CA CYS A 102 4.35 -10.39 14.73
C CYS A 102 5.23 -11.00 13.63
N ILE A 103 5.72 -12.23 13.81
CA ILE A 103 6.73 -12.90 12.98
C ILE A 103 7.95 -11.99 12.79
N LYS A 104 8.53 -11.60 13.94
CA LYS A 104 9.72 -10.75 14.01
C LYS A 104 10.69 -11.30 15.04
N LEU A 105 11.97 -11.27 14.69
CA LEU A 105 13.05 -11.53 15.61
C LEU A 105 13.15 -10.38 16.62
N THR A 106 13.29 -10.73 17.89
CA THR A 106 13.24 -9.81 19.03
C THR A 106 14.33 -10.14 20.04
N CYS A 107 14.83 -9.13 20.74
CA CYS A 107 15.69 -9.33 21.90
C CYS A 107 14.87 -9.46 23.18
N PHE A 108 15.47 -9.99 24.25
CA PHE A 108 14.82 -10.16 25.55
C PHE A 108 14.16 -8.89 26.14
N LYS A 109 14.65 -7.69 25.82
CA LYS A 109 13.98 -6.45 26.26
C LYS A 109 12.69 -6.21 25.49
N CYS A 110 12.72 -6.35 24.16
CA CYS A 110 11.54 -6.21 23.31
C CYS A 110 10.41 -7.17 23.69
N THR A 111 10.73 -8.38 24.17
CA THR A 111 9.72 -9.36 24.59
C THR A 111 8.90 -8.88 25.78
N ARG A 112 9.46 -8.01 26.63
CA ARG A 112 8.78 -7.44 27.80
C ARG A 112 8.21 -6.05 27.54
N ASP A 113 8.82 -5.31 26.62
CA ASP A 113 8.43 -3.95 26.27
C ASP A 113 7.39 -3.97 25.13
N THR A 114 7.86 -3.85 23.88
CA THR A 114 7.01 -3.70 22.70
C THR A 114 6.19 -4.94 22.33
N HIS A 115 6.57 -6.12 22.84
CA HIS A 115 5.87 -7.39 22.62
C HIS A 115 5.38 -8.03 23.92
N GLY A 116 5.25 -7.27 25.02
CA GLY A 116 4.89 -7.78 26.35
C GLY A 116 3.57 -8.54 26.42
N THR A 117 2.64 -8.28 25.49
CA THR A 117 1.33 -8.95 25.39
C THR A 117 1.25 -9.99 24.27
N HIS A 118 2.32 -10.19 23.50
CA HIS A 118 2.34 -11.10 22.37
C HIS A 118 2.97 -12.44 22.75
N LYS A 119 2.62 -13.49 22.03
CA LYS A 119 3.27 -14.79 22.17
C LYS A 119 4.69 -14.73 21.62
N VAL A 120 5.68 -15.05 22.45
CA VAL A 120 7.10 -15.07 22.10
C VAL A 120 7.70 -16.41 22.50
N GLU A 121 8.52 -16.98 21.63
CA GLU A 121 9.22 -18.24 21.83
C GLU A 121 10.72 -18.03 21.62
N ALA A 122 11.58 -18.77 22.35
CA ALA A 122 13.01 -18.78 22.05
C ALA A 122 13.28 -19.55 20.75
N ILE A 123 14.27 -19.12 19.99
CA ILE A 123 14.59 -19.78 18.71
C ILE A 123 15.05 -21.22 18.93
N ASP A 124 15.84 -21.46 19.98
CA ASP A 124 16.33 -22.80 20.29
C ASP A 124 15.17 -23.77 20.62
N ASP A 125 14.10 -23.29 21.25
CA ASP A 125 12.89 -24.07 21.55
C ASP A 125 12.06 -24.37 20.29
N LEU A 126 12.01 -23.43 19.35
CA LEU A 126 11.37 -23.64 18.05
C LEU A 126 12.14 -24.65 17.17
N VAL A 127 13.46 -24.69 17.29
CA VAL A 127 14.34 -25.57 16.52
C VAL A 127 14.41 -26.98 17.13
N SER A 128 14.30 -27.09 18.45
CA SER A 128 14.36 -28.38 19.16
C SER A 128 13.12 -29.25 18.98
N GLY A 129 11.98 -28.66 18.57
CA GLY A 129 10.79 -29.42 18.15
C GLY A 129 9.96 -30.00 19.30
N ASP A 130 10.04 -29.41 20.48
CA ASP A 130 9.28 -29.82 21.66
C ASP A 130 7.75 -29.75 21.45
N GLU A 131 6.98 -30.62 22.12
CA GLU A 131 5.51 -30.69 21.95
C GLU A 131 4.82 -29.35 22.27
N SER A 132 5.41 -28.60 23.21
CA SER A 132 4.95 -27.27 23.64
C SER A 132 5.03 -26.21 22.52
N ALA A 133 6.05 -26.29 21.65
CA ALA A 133 6.33 -25.35 20.57
C ALA A 133 5.63 -25.69 19.25
N MET A 134 5.07 -26.89 19.12
CA MET A 134 4.45 -27.39 17.88
C MET A 134 3.30 -26.49 17.37
N ASN A 135 2.51 -25.91 18.27
CA ASN A 135 1.44 -24.98 17.90
C ASN A 135 1.99 -23.65 17.35
N SER A 136 3.09 -23.15 17.92
CA SER A 136 3.77 -21.92 17.51
C SER A 136 4.43 -22.13 16.15
N THR A 137 5.12 -23.24 15.96
CA THR A 137 5.74 -23.64 14.69
C THR A 137 4.71 -23.77 13.57
N ARG A 138 3.55 -24.38 13.83
CA ARG A 138 2.45 -24.47 12.84
C ARG A 138 1.88 -23.09 12.48
N LYS A 139 1.72 -22.19 13.45
CA LYS A 139 1.26 -20.81 13.21
C LYS A 139 2.28 -19.99 12.40
N ILE A 140 3.57 -20.14 12.68
CA ILE A 140 4.64 -19.51 11.90
C ILE A 140 4.63 -20.05 10.47
N GLN A 141 4.58 -21.37 10.31
CA GLN A 141 4.60 -22.04 9.02
C GLN A 141 3.41 -21.61 8.14
N THR A 142 2.19 -21.64 8.68
CA THR A 142 0.99 -21.20 7.96
C THR A 142 1.08 -19.73 7.54
N THR A 143 1.57 -18.85 8.43
CA THR A 143 1.69 -17.43 8.08
C THR A 143 2.80 -17.17 7.06
N MET A 144 3.92 -17.89 7.12
CA MET A 144 4.98 -17.82 6.10
C MET A 144 4.49 -18.37 4.77
N GLN A 145 3.76 -19.48 4.77
CA GLN A 145 3.14 -20.04 3.57
C GLN A 145 2.15 -19.05 2.95
N ASN A 146 1.34 -18.36 3.75
CA ASN A 146 0.44 -17.31 3.27
C ASN A 146 1.21 -16.13 2.65
N LYS A 147 2.34 -15.70 3.26
CA LYS A 147 3.21 -14.67 2.69
C LYS A 147 3.83 -15.10 1.35
N ILE A 148 4.36 -16.32 1.29
CA ILE A 148 4.92 -16.90 0.07
C ILE A 148 3.84 -17.03 -1.01
N PHE A 149 2.63 -17.46 -0.64
CA PHE A 149 1.49 -17.52 -1.54
C PHE A 149 1.13 -16.12 -2.08
N GLY A 150 1.13 -15.10 -1.24
CA GLY A 150 0.97 -13.71 -1.67
C GLY A 150 2.05 -13.24 -2.65
N LEU A 151 3.32 -13.58 -2.39
CA LEU A 151 4.44 -13.30 -3.30
C LEU A 151 4.31 -14.05 -4.64
N LYS A 152 3.85 -15.30 -4.62
CA LYS A 152 3.59 -16.07 -5.84
C LYS A 152 2.47 -15.44 -6.67
N ASN A 153 1.38 -15.03 -6.03
CA ASN A 153 0.28 -14.35 -6.72
C ASN A 153 0.72 -13.02 -7.32
N LEU A 154 1.57 -12.25 -6.61
CA LEU A 154 2.22 -11.05 -7.14
C LEU A 154 3.06 -11.36 -8.38
N ALA A 155 3.86 -12.42 -8.34
CA ALA A 155 4.67 -12.83 -9.48
C ALA A 155 3.82 -13.24 -10.68
N THR A 156 2.73 -14.00 -10.46
CA THR A 156 1.76 -14.33 -11.52
C THR A 156 1.15 -13.08 -12.13
N ALA A 157 0.64 -12.15 -11.31
CA ALA A 157 0.03 -10.92 -11.81
C ALA A 157 1.01 -10.01 -12.57
N LEU A 158 2.29 -9.99 -12.17
CA LEU A 158 3.35 -9.28 -12.91
C LEU A 158 3.62 -9.94 -14.27
N ASN A 159 3.61 -11.28 -14.34
CA ASN A 159 3.74 -12.00 -15.61
C ASN A 159 2.55 -11.72 -16.52
N ASP A 160 1.33 -11.72 -15.99
CA ASP A 160 0.12 -11.40 -16.76
C ASP A 160 0.18 -9.97 -17.31
N PHE A 161 0.66 -9.01 -16.50
CA PHE A 161 0.89 -7.63 -16.94
C PHE A 161 1.94 -7.53 -18.03
N SER A 162 3.03 -8.30 -17.94
CA SER A 162 4.05 -8.38 -18.98
C SER A 162 3.48 -8.91 -20.29
N GLY A 163 2.67 -9.99 -20.24
CA GLY A 163 2.02 -10.54 -21.42
C GLY A 163 1.09 -9.54 -22.10
N TRP A 164 0.35 -8.75 -21.32
CA TRP A 164 -0.47 -7.66 -21.86
C TRP A 164 0.38 -6.56 -22.54
N ILE A 165 1.54 -6.21 -21.99
CA ILE A 165 2.46 -5.28 -22.65
C ILE A 165 2.91 -5.84 -24.00
N ASP A 166 3.25 -7.13 -24.06
CA ASP A 166 3.65 -7.78 -25.30
C ASP A 166 2.53 -7.74 -26.36
N ASP A 167 1.29 -8.02 -25.96
CA ASP A 167 0.11 -7.91 -26.83
C ASP A 167 -0.06 -6.48 -27.36
N ALA A 168 0.06 -5.47 -26.50
CA ALA A 168 -0.05 -4.07 -26.89
C ALA A 168 1.07 -3.64 -27.85
N ILE A 169 2.30 -4.13 -27.64
CA ILE A 169 3.44 -3.90 -28.54
C ILE A 169 3.17 -4.54 -29.90
N ASN A 170 2.63 -5.76 -29.95
CA ASN A 170 2.30 -6.42 -31.20
C ASN A 170 1.25 -5.63 -32.01
N VAL A 171 0.17 -5.16 -31.36
CA VAL A 171 -0.83 -4.32 -32.03
C VAL A 171 -0.23 -3.02 -32.54
N LYS A 172 0.70 -2.42 -31.79
CA LYS A 172 1.42 -1.23 -32.25
C LYS A 172 2.26 -1.53 -33.50
N ASN A 173 2.97 -2.65 -33.54
CA ASN A 173 3.78 -3.03 -34.71
C ASN A 173 2.89 -3.24 -35.95
N ASP A 174 1.75 -3.93 -35.80
CA ASP A 174 0.78 -4.09 -36.89
C ASP A 174 0.28 -2.75 -37.43
N LEU A 175 0.02 -1.77 -36.54
CA LEU A 175 -0.37 -0.42 -36.90
C LEU A 175 0.73 0.33 -37.66
N ASP A 176 1.98 0.19 -37.23
CA ASP A 176 3.13 0.82 -37.88
C ASP A 176 3.36 0.23 -39.28
N GLU A 177 3.32 -1.11 -39.44
CA GLU A 177 3.39 -1.77 -40.76
C GLU A 177 2.27 -1.32 -41.69
N TRP A 178 1.05 -1.22 -41.16
CA TRP A 178 -0.09 -0.75 -41.94
C TRP A 178 0.05 0.71 -42.37
N LYS A 179 0.55 1.57 -41.48
CA LYS A 179 0.84 2.97 -41.78
C LYS A 179 1.87 3.10 -42.89
N GLU A 180 2.94 2.30 -42.87
CA GLU A 180 3.94 2.29 -43.94
C GLU A 180 3.34 1.85 -45.28
N ALA A 181 2.53 0.79 -45.28
CA ALA A 181 1.83 0.32 -46.49
C ALA A 181 0.88 1.38 -47.06
N LEU A 182 0.13 2.09 -46.22
CA LEU A 182 -0.73 3.20 -46.62
C LEU A 182 0.09 4.33 -47.26
N GLN A 183 1.25 4.64 -46.69
CA GLN A 183 2.13 5.68 -47.19
C GLN A 183 2.64 5.36 -48.61
N VAL A 184 2.97 4.09 -48.88
CA VAL A 184 3.34 3.60 -50.22
C VAL A 184 2.19 3.77 -51.21
N GLN A 185 0.95 3.42 -50.82
CA GLN A 185 -0.22 3.60 -51.69
C GLN A 185 -0.48 5.08 -52.02
N ILE A 186 -0.35 5.97 -51.03
CA ILE A 186 -0.51 7.42 -51.23
C ILE A 186 0.52 7.93 -52.24
N ILE A 187 1.79 7.55 -52.09
CA ILE A 187 2.87 7.96 -53.01
C ILE A 187 2.60 7.43 -54.43
N SER A 188 2.12 6.19 -54.55
CA SER A 188 1.76 5.60 -55.85
C SER A 188 0.59 6.34 -56.51
N ALA A 189 -0.46 6.64 -55.74
CA ALA A 189 -1.63 7.37 -56.23
C ALA A 189 -1.29 8.81 -56.64
N ASP A 190 -0.42 9.49 -55.89
CA ASP A 190 0.05 10.83 -56.26
C ASP A 190 0.87 10.80 -57.56
N LYS A 191 1.75 9.82 -57.73
CA LYS A 191 2.49 9.62 -59.00
C LYS A 191 1.56 9.38 -60.18
N ASP A 192 0.57 8.50 -60.02
CA ASP A 192 -0.44 8.24 -61.03
C ASP A 192 -1.25 9.51 -61.36
N PHE A 193 -1.60 10.31 -60.35
CA PHE A 193 -2.29 11.59 -60.55
C PHE A 193 -1.45 12.62 -61.31
N GLN A 194 -0.15 12.74 -61.01
CA GLN A 194 0.75 13.63 -61.76
C GLN A 194 0.92 13.16 -63.22
N ALA A 195 1.13 11.85 -63.44
CA ALA A 195 1.23 11.28 -64.78
C ALA A 195 -0.04 11.53 -65.61
N TRP A 196 -1.22 11.37 -65.00
CA TRP A 196 -2.49 11.70 -65.63
C TRP A 196 -2.58 13.18 -66.02
N LYS A 197 -2.19 14.08 -65.11
CA LYS A 197 -2.22 15.52 -65.34
C LYS A 197 -1.33 15.94 -66.52
N ASP A 198 -0.15 15.34 -66.64
CA ASP A 198 0.79 15.65 -67.71
C ASP A 198 0.27 15.17 -69.09
N LEU A 199 -0.35 13.97 -69.15
CA LEU A 199 -0.91 13.39 -70.38
C LEU A 199 -2.10 14.17 -70.96
N VAL A 200 -2.90 14.85 -70.14
CA VAL A 200 -4.11 15.58 -70.60
C VAL A 200 -3.77 16.81 -71.46
N SER A 201 -2.49 17.18 -71.54
CA SER A 201 -2.02 18.41 -72.20
C SER A 201 -1.95 18.33 -73.74
N ASN A 202 -1.81 17.14 -74.33
CA ASN A 202 -1.85 16.84 -75.77
C ASN A 202 -2.26 15.36 -75.90
N VAL A 203 -3.26 15.00 -76.70
CA VAL A 203 -3.81 13.63 -76.70
C VAL A 203 -3.91 13.04 -78.11
N ASP A 204 -3.11 12.01 -78.40
CA ASP A 204 -3.29 11.01 -79.45
C ASP A 204 -4.02 9.74 -78.92
N GLU A 205 -4.32 8.76 -79.80
CA GLU A 205 -5.08 7.55 -79.40
C GLU A 205 -4.28 6.57 -78.53
N GLU A 206 -2.94 6.64 -78.52
CA GLU A 206 -2.11 5.80 -77.64
C GLU A 206 -2.09 6.39 -76.22
N GLU A 207 -1.96 7.72 -76.12
CA GLU A 207 -2.08 8.49 -74.88
C GLU A 207 -3.47 8.31 -74.23
N ARG A 208 -4.53 8.11 -75.02
CA ARG A 208 -5.89 7.85 -74.51
C ARG A 208 -5.98 6.54 -73.71
N LEU A 209 -5.33 5.47 -74.17
CA LEU A 209 -5.35 4.16 -73.51
C LEU A 209 -4.60 4.20 -72.17
N GLU A 210 -3.45 4.85 -72.15
CA GLU A 210 -2.66 5.04 -70.92
C GLU A 210 -3.42 5.88 -69.89
N CYS A 211 -4.09 6.94 -70.34
CA CYS A 211 -4.94 7.79 -69.50
C CYS A 211 -6.10 7.01 -68.85
N MET A 212 -6.75 6.11 -69.61
CA MET A 212 -7.80 5.24 -69.06
C MET A 212 -7.28 4.24 -68.03
N GLU A 213 -6.08 3.73 -68.20
CA GLU A 213 -5.49 2.76 -67.27
C GLU A 213 -5.06 3.43 -65.96
N ILE A 214 -4.53 4.66 -66.00
CA ILE A 214 -4.24 5.46 -64.80
C ILE A 214 -5.53 5.75 -64.02
N LEU A 215 -6.60 6.16 -64.70
CA LEU A 215 -7.90 6.43 -64.07
C LEU A 215 -8.51 5.17 -63.44
N ARG A 216 -8.28 3.98 -64.02
CA ARG A 216 -8.71 2.71 -63.40
C ARG A 216 -7.98 2.45 -62.09
N ARG A 217 -6.66 2.68 -62.03
CA ARG A 217 -5.87 2.50 -60.81
C ARG A 217 -6.28 3.48 -59.70
N LEU A 218 -6.52 4.75 -60.04
CA LEU A 218 -6.97 5.77 -59.09
C LEU A 218 -8.39 5.54 -58.54
N LYS A 219 -9.23 4.79 -59.27
CA LYS A 219 -10.61 4.47 -58.87
C LYS A 219 -10.71 3.27 -57.94
N LEU A 220 -9.66 2.45 -57.83
CA LEU A 220 -9.67 1.32 -56.91
C LEU A 220 -9.78 1.82 -55.48
N GLU A 221 -10.71 1.25 -54.71
CA GLU A 221 -10.79 1.55 -53.28
C GLU A 221 -9.49 1.14 -52.60
N PRO A 222 -8.94 1.96 -51.69
CA PRO A 222 -7.77 1.59 -50.93
C PRO A 222 -8.02 0.29 -50.17
N GLU A 223 -7.18 -0.72 -50.38
CA GLU A 223 -7.18 -1.98 -49.59
C GLU A 223 -7.12 -1.70 -48.08
N VAL A 224 -6.68 -0.50 -47.71
CA VAL A 224 -6.65 0.11 -46.38
C VAL A 224 -7.96 -0.05 -45.60
N TYR A 225 -9.13 0.06 -46.24
CA TYR A 225 -10.41 -0.07 -45.53
C TYR A 225 -10.72 -1.51 -45.10
N SER A 226 -10.11 -2.51 -45.75
CA SER A 226 -10.33 -3.93 -45.43
C SER A 226 -9.69 -4.37 -44.11
N LYS A 227 -8.63 -3.67 -43.65
CA LYS A 227 -7.88 -4.01 -42.42
C LYS A 227 -8.35 -3.28 -41.16
N LEU A 228 -9.14 -2.21 -41.30
CA LEU A 228 -9.67 -1.43 -40.18
C LEU A 228 -10.47 -2.25 -39.15
N PRO A 229 -11.36 -3.18 -39.56
CA PRO A 229 -12.10 -4.02 -38.62
C PRO A 229 -11.19 -4.90 -37.76
N GLU A 230 -10.17 -5.51 -38.36
CA GLU A 230 -9.22 -6.39 -37.68
C GLU A 230 -8.41 -5.64 -36.61
N ILE A 231 -7.93 -4.44 -36.94
CA ILE A 231 -7.20 -3.57 -36.00
C ILE A 231 -8.10 -3.15 -34.84
N THR A 232 -9.36 -2.81 -35.13
CA THR A 232 -10.34 -2.40 -34.12
C THR A 232 -10.64 -3.55 -33.15
N GLU A 233 -10.76 -4.78 -33.67
CA GLU A 233 -10.95 -5.99 -32.87
C GLU A 233 -9.75 -6.27 -31.97
N LYS A 234 -8.53 -6.21 -32.51
CA LYS A 234 -7.27 -6.37 -31.76
C LYS A 234 -7.12 -5.35 -30.64
N LEU A 235 -7.41 -4.07 -30.92
CA LEU A 235 -7.42 -3.02 -29.90
C LEU A 235 -8.48 -3.28 -28.81
N GLY A 236 -9.68 -3.72 -29.21
CA GLY A 236 -10.74 -4.10 -28.27
C GLY A 236 -10.30 -5.22 -27.33
N ALA A 237 -9.65 -6.26 -27.87
CA ALA A 237 -9.13 -7.37 -27.08
C ALA A 237 -8.08 -6.93 -26.06
N VAL A 238 -7.13 -6.06 -26.44
CA VAL A 238 -6.10 -5.53 -25.52
C VAL A 238 -6.73 -4.74 -24.37
N VAL A 239 -7.79 -3.97 -24.65
CA VAL A 239 -8.51 -3.20 -23.62
C VAL A 239 -9.29 -4.10 -22.67
N GLU A 240 -9.95 -5.15 -23.17
CA GLU A 240 -10.66 -6.12 -22.32
C GLU A 240 -9.71 -6.94 -21.44
N ASN A 241 -8.56 -7.32 -21.98
CA ASN A 241 -7.51 -7.99 -21.21
C ASN A 241 -6.99 -7.09 -20.08
N TYR A 242 -6.79 -5.79 -20.35
CA TYR A 242 -6.43 -4.81 -19.30
C TYR A 242 -7.49 -4.70 -18.22
N ARG A 243 -8.78 -4.63 -18.58
CA ARG A 243 -9.88 -4.56 -17.60
C ARG A 243 -9.96 -5.80 -16.71
N SER A 244 -9.58 -6.96 -17.26
CA SER A 244 -9.60 -8.25 -16.56
C SER A 244 -8.38 -8.47 -15.66
N LEU A 245 -7.29 -7.72 -15.86
CA LEU A 245 -6.07 -7.80 -15.05
C LEU A 245 -6.33 -7.33 -13.62
N LYS A 246 -6.30 -8.27 -12.67
CA LYS A 246 -6.33 -7.96 -11.24
C LYS A 246 -4.98 -7.45 -10.79
N MET A 247 -4.84 -6.13 -10.72
CA MET A 247 -3.63 -5.53 -10.16
C MET A 247 -3.45 -5.96 -8.70
N PRO A 248 -2.29 -6.55 -8.36
CA PRO A 248 -2.08 -7.07 -7.03
C PRO A 248 -2.07 -5.90 -6.05
N SER A 249 -3.02 -5.98 -5.14
CA SER A 249 -3.28 -4.94 -4.15
C SER A 249 -2.57 -5.35 -2.87
N ASN A 250 -1.75 -4.47 -2.29
CA ASN A 250 -1.24 -4.72 -0.94
C ASN A 250 -2.45 -4.98 -0.02
N PRO A 251 -2.57 -6.15 0.63
CA PRO A 251 -3.74 -6.46 1.47
C PRO A 251 -3.91 -5.47 2.63
N HIS A 252 -2.83 -4.79 3.04
CA HIS A 252 -2.87 -3.71 4.03
C HIS A 252 -3.51 -2.40 3.51
N ASN A 253 -3.72 -2.27 2.19
CA ASN A 253 -4.36 -1.12 1.54
C ASN A 253 -5.79 -1.41 1.05
N LEU A 254 -6.35 -2.58 1.38
CA LEU A 254 -7.74 -2.92 1.07
C LEU A 254 -8.66 -2.57 2.23
N LEU A 255 -9.82 -2.02 1.92
CA LEU A 255 -10.85 -1.73 2.89
C LEU A 255 -11.52 -3.03 3.41
N PRO A 256 -11.95 -3.05 4.68
CA PRO A 256 -12.62 -4.21 5.27
C PRO A 256 -13.98 -4.49 4.62
N HIS A 257 -14.25 -5.77 4.31
CA HIS A 257 -15.52 -6.20 3.73
C HIS A 257 -16.67 -6.03 4.74
N GLY A 258 -17.82 -5.56 4.27
CA GLY A 258 -19.05 -5.36 5.06
C GLY A 258 -19.03 -4.14 5.99
N GLN A 259 -17.95 -3.36 6.01
CA GLN A 259 -17.87 -2.14 6.82
C GLN A 259 -18.25 -0.88 6.04
N HIS A 260 -18.49 0.19 6.78
CA HIS A 260 -18.71 1.53 6.23
C HIS A 260 -17.41 2.06 5.63
N TRP A 261 -17.46 2.55 4.39
CA TRP A 261 -16.32 3.17 3.73
C TRP A 261 -16.58 4.66 3.54
N THR A 262 -15.60 5.48 3.90
CA THR A 262 -15.59 6.92 3.64
C THR A 262 -14.40 7.22 2.74
N VAL A 263 -14.65 8.01 1.70
CA VAL A 263 -13.65 8.50 0.76
C VAL A 263 -13.67 10.01 0.81
N THR A 264 -12.57 10.62 1.29
CA THR A 264 -12.44 12.08 1.36
C THR A 264 -11.30 12.64 0.52
N ASN A 265 -10.51 11.79 -0.13
CA ASN A 265 -9.37 12.17 -0.97
C ASN A 265 -9.12 11.11 -2.06
N SER A 266 -8.26 11.43 -3.04
CA SER A 266 -7.94 10.54 -4.16
C SER A 266 -7.32 9.20 -3.73
N ASP A 267 -6.48 9.21 -2.69
CA ASP A 267 -5.84 7.99 -2.19
C ASP A 267 -6.87 7.01 -1.61
N GLU A 268 -7.82 7.51 -0.83
CA GLU A 268 -8.97 6.76 -0.33
C GLU A 268 -9.87 6.27 -1.46
N GLY A 269 -10.11 7.11 -2.47
CA GLY A 269 -10.86 6.75 -3.66
C GLY A 269 -10.22 5.58 -4.39
N GLY A 270 -8.91 5.65 -4.63
CA GLY A 270 -8.14 4.57 -5.22
C GLY A 270 -8.16 3.28 -4.38
N ARG A 271 -8.11 3.39 -3.05
CA ARG A 271 -8.26 2.22 -2.15
C ARG A 271 -9.66 1.61 -2.22
N ALA A 272 -10.71 2.44 -2.29
CA ALA A 272 -12.09 1.98 -2.41
C ALA A 272 -12.30 1.23 -3.73
N VAL A 273 -11.92 1.82 -4.87
CA VAL A 273 -12.01 1.17 -6.20
C VAL A 273 -11.25 -0.15 -6.21
N ARG A 274 -10.01 -0.16 -5.70
CA ARG A 274 -9.19 -1.38 -5.61
C ARG A 274 -9.83 -2.45 -4.73
N SER A 275 -10.53 -2.06 -3.67
CA SER A 275 -11.27 -2.96 -2.79
C SER A 275 -12.49 -3.58 -3.49
N LEU A 276 -13.23 -2.77 -4.26
CA LEU A 276 -14.35 -3.24 -5.08
C LEU A 276 -13.90 -4.25 -6.15
N LEU A 277 -12.82 -3.94 -6.87
CA LEU A 277 -12.21 -4.85 -7.87
C LEU A 277 -11.79 -6.21 -7.28
N ASN A 278 -11.51 -6.25 -5.97
CA ASN A 278 -11.19 -7.48 -5.24
C ASN A 278 -12.43 -8.14 -4.60
N ASN A 279 -13.62 -7.86 -5.11
CA ASN A 279 -14.91 -8.38 -4.62
C ASN A 279 -15.18 -8.08 -3.13
N ARG A 280 -14.55 -7.05 -2.57
CA ARG A 280 -14.91 -6.54 -1.25
C ARG A 280 -16.03 -5.53 -1.44
N LYS A 281 -17.08 -5.66 -0.65
CA LYS A 281 -18.23 -4.77 -0.71
C LYS A 281 -18.35 -3.99 0.60
N PRO A 282 -18.63 -2.68 0.56
CA PRO A 282 -18.99 -1.92 1.75
C PRO A 282 -20.40 -2.30 2.21
N SER A 283 -20.72 -2.05 3.48
CA SER A 283 -22.13 -1.93 3.90
C SER A 283 -22.74 -0.60 3.48
N ARG A 284 -21.91 0.42 3.32
CA ARG A 284 -22.24 1.75 2.79
C ARG A 284 -20.97 2.44 2.30
N LEU A 285 -21.05 3.12 1.15
CA LEU A 285 -19.95 3.91 0.60
C LEU A 285 -20.33 5.39 0.59
N VAL A 286 -19.51 6.22 1.24
CA VAL A 286 -19.69 7.67 1.29
C VAL A 286 -18.49 8.34 0.64
N VAL A 287 -18.74 9.19 -0.34
CA VAL A 287 -17.73 10.04 -0.97
C VAL A 287 -17.99 11.48 -0.53
N ILE A 288 -16.99 12.12 0.04
CA ILE A 288 -17.06 13.49 0.55
C ILE A 288 -15.98 14.30 -0.15
N SER A 289 -16.40 15.25 -0.97
CA SER A 289 -15.52 16.22 -1.60
C SER A 289 -15.77 17.56 -0.92
N LEU A 290 -14.73 18.18 -0.36
CA LEU A 290 -14.84 19.45 0.35
C LEU A 290 -14.24 20.60 -0.46
N HIS A 291 -14.82 21.79 -0.41
CA HIS A 291 -14.22 23.01 -0.99
C HIS A 291 -12.79 23.31 -0.53
N THR A 292 -12.39 22.88 0.67
CA THR A 292 -11.02 23.06 1.18
C THR A 292 -10.06 21.95 0.74
N ASP A 293 -10.58 20.81 0.32
CA ASP A 293 -9.82 19.63 -0.11
C ASP A 293 -10.63 18.86 -1.15
N PRO A 294 -10.75 19.42 -2.37
CA PRO A 294 -11.58 18.82 -3.41
C PRO A 294 -10.91 17.57 -3.96
N ILE A 295 -11.70 16.51 -4.21
CA ILE A 295 -11.19 15.31 -4.85
C ILE A 295 -10.99 15.61 -6.35
N PRO A 296 -9.74 15.63 -6.86
CA PRO A 296 -9.50 15.81 -8.28
C PRO A 296 -10.10 14.65 -9.07
N SER A 297 -10.64 14.94 -10.25
CA SER A 297 -11.23 13.93 -11.13
C SER A 297 -12.34 13.09 -10.46
N LEU A 298 -13.19 13.76 -9.67
CA LEU A 298 -14.29 13.13 -8.94
C LEU A 298 -15.22 12.33 -9.86
N SER A 299 -15.52 12.85 -11.06
CA SER A 299 -16.37 12.16 -12.03
C SER A 299 -15.75 10.84 -12.49
N GLU A 300 -14.46 10.81 -12.84
CA GLU A 300 -13.79 9.56 -13.21
C GLU A 300 -13.73 8.57 -12.04
N LEU A 301 -13.48 9.06 -10.82
CA LEU A 301 -13.48 8.23 -9.62
C LEU A 301 -14.85 7.57 -9.40
N LEU A 302 -15.93 8.35 -9.51
CA LEU A 302 -17.28 7.86 -9.32
C LEU A 302 -17.68 6.87 -10.40
N ALA A 303 -17.33 7.12 -11.66
CA ALA A 303 -17.53 6.18 -12.75
C ALA A 303 -16.89 4.81 -12.44
N LEU A 304 -15.67 4.81 -11.91
CA LEU A 304 -14.99 3.59 -11.47
C LEU A 304 -15.68 2.92 -10.28
N ILE A 305 -16.15 3.68 -9.30
CA ILE A 305 -16.88 3.15 -8.14
C ILE A 305 -18.19 2.51 -8.57
N VAL A 306 -19.06 3.22 -9.29
CA VAL A 306 -20.39 2.73 -9.68
C VAL A 306 -20.36 1.58 -10.69
N SER A 307 -19.27 1.45 -11.45
CA SER A 307 -19.04 0.31 -12.33
C SER A 307 -18.76 -0.99 -11.57
N ASN A 308 -18.32 -0.89 -10.31
CA ASN A 308 -17.91 -2.03 -9.49
C ASN A 308 -18.74 -2.22 -8.21
N ASP A 309 -19.55 -1.23 -7.82
CA ASP A 309 -20.48 -1.28 -6.70
C ASP A 309 -21.92 -1.01 -7.14
N THR A 310 -22.81 -1.94 -6.80
CA THR A 310 -24.26 -1.81 -7.06
C THR A 310 -25.03 -1.28 -5.84
N GLY A 311 -24.34 -0.97 -4.74
CA GLY A 311 -24.89 -0.50 -3.47
C GLY A 311 -25.34 0.96 -3.46
N ASP A 312 -25.66 1.47 -2.26
CA ASP A 312 -26.07 2.86 -2.03
C ASP A 312 -24.83 3.74 -1.84
N LEU A 313 -24.51 4.55 -2.85
CA LEU A 313 -23.46 5.56 -2.80
C LEU A 313 -24.03 6.82 -2.15
N SER A 314 -23.43 7.36 -1.10
CA SER A 314 -23.76 8.70 -0.60
C SER A 314 -22.69 9.67 -1.09
N LEU A 315 -23.08 10.69 -1.86
CA LEU A 315 -22.16 11.73 -2.29
C LEU A 315 -22.43 13.03 -1.53
N VAL A 316 -21.37 13.59 -0.97
CA VAL A 316 -21.36 14.91 -0.36
C VAL A 316 -20.36 15.75 -1.14
N ASN A 317 -20.81 16.36 -2.24
CA ASN A 317 -19.99 17.21 -3.08
C ASN A 317 -20.15 18.68 -2.65
N LEU A 318 -19.15 19.20 -1.93
CA LEU A 318 -19.10 20.60 -1.49
C LEU A 318 -18.02 21.40 -2.22
N ASP A 319 -17.37 20.84 -3.24
CA ASP A 319 -16.24 21.47 -3.93
C ASP A 319 -16.67 22.73 -4.68
N THR A 320 -17.83 22.64 -5.30
CA THR A 320 -18.45 23.73 -6.08
C THR A 320 -19.33 24.61 -5.22
N PHE A 321 -19.44 24.33 -3.91
CA PHE A 321 -20.42 24.96 -3.01
C PHE A 321 -20.23 26.48 -2.87
N TRP A 322 -19.01 26.99 -3.04
CA TRP A 322 -18.75 28.44 -2.96
C TRP A 322 -18.62 29.11 -4.33
N TRP A 323 -18.81 28.38 -5.43
CA TRP A 323 -18.69 28.96 -6.76
C TRP A 323 -19.95 29.79 -7.10
N PRO A 324 -19.81 30.93 -7.82
CA PRO A 324 -20.93 31.69 -8.33
C PRO A 324 -21.71 30.89 -9.37
N PRO A 325 -23.03 31.10 -9.51
CA PRO A 325 -23.91 30.36 -10.44
C PRO A 325 -23.56 30.46 -11.94
N LYS A 326 -22.53 31.24 -12.31
CA LYS A 326 -22.17 31.57 -13.70
C LYS A 326 -20.81 31.02 -14.13
N SER A 327 -20.17 30.16 -13.34
CA SER A 327 -18.94 29.51 -13.81
C SER A 327 -19.32 28.38 -14.76
N ASP A 328 -18.79 28.41 -15.99
CA ASP A 328 -18.98 27.37 -17.02
C ASP A 328 -18.34 26.01 -16.66
N PHE A 329 -18.08 25.75 -15.38
CA PHE A 329 -17.53 24.51 -14.89
C PHE A 329 -18.67 23.53 -14.59
N TYR A 330 -18.77 22.47 -15.39
CA TYR A 330 -19.58 21.26 -15.19
C TYR A 330 -20.92 21.48 -14.48
N CYS A 331 -21.98 21.65 -15.27
CA CYS A 331 -23.35 21.77 -14.78
C CYS A 331 -23.68 20.59 -13.83
N SER A 332 -23.97 20.89 -12.55
CA SER A 332 -24.41 19.94 -11.53
C SER A 332 -25.54 19.01 -12.03
N VAL A 333 -26.36 19.51 -12.95
CA VAL A 333 -27.43 18.77 -13.62
C VAL A 333 -26.91 17.61 -14.49
N ASP A 334 -25.83 17.80 -15.25
CA ASP A 334 -25.27 16.74 -16.10
C ASP A 334 -24.63 15.62 -15.28
N PHE A 335 -23.99 16.00 -14.18
CA PHE A 335 -23.47 15.07 -13.20
C PHE A 335 -24.58 14.20 -12.57
N ILE A 336 -25.73 14.81 -12.23
CA ILE A 336 -26.87 14.07 -11.67
C ILE A 336 -27.51 13.14 -12.69
N LYS A 337 -27.58 13.54 -13.97
CA LYS A 337 -28.01 12.61 -15.03
C LYS A 337 -27.09 11.40 -15.13
N GLU A 338 -25.78 11.62 -14.98
CA GLU A 338 -24.80 10.56 -15.09
C GLU A 338 -24.87 9.59 -13.89
N PHE A 339 -24.86 10.11 -12.65
CA PHE A 339 -24.69 9.28 -11.45
C PHE A 339 -25.95 9.12 -10.58
N GLY A 340 -27.03 9.85 -10.86
CA GLY A 340 -28.20 9.98 -9.99
C GLY A 340 -28.83 8.65 -9.57
N ARG A 341 -28.83 7.64 -10.44
CA ARG A 341 -29.41 6.31 -10.14
C ARG A 341 -28.72 5.56 -9.00
N TRP A 342 -27.47 5.86 -8.69
CA TRP A 342 -26.70 5.22 -7.61
C TRP A 342 -26.63 6.05 -6.33
N LEU A 343 -27.00 7.33 -6.39
CA LEU A 343 -26.90 8.24 -5.25
C LEU A 343 -28.05 7.99 -4.27
N SER A 344 -27.69 7.92 -2.99
CA SER A 344 -28.59 7.77 -1.83
C SER A 344 -28.63 9.03 -0.96
N ALA A 345 -27.70 9.96 -1.20
CA ALA A 345 -27.70 11.29 -0.61
C ALA A 345 -27.25 12.28 -1.68
N VAL A 346 -27.93 13.41 -1.76
CA VAL A 346 -27.61 14.48 -2.72
C VAL A 346 -27.62 15.83 -2.01
N TYR A 347 -26.60 16.62 -2.30
CA TYR A 347 -26.47 18.00 -1.86
C TYR A 347 -26.37 18.89 -3.10
N GLY A 348 -27.22 19.90 -3.21
CA GLY A 348 -27.24 20.77 -4.39
C GLY A 348 -28.34 21.82 -4.34
N THR A 349 -28.58 22.46 -5.47
CA THR A 349 -29.68 23.42 -5.63
C THR A 349 -31.04 22.70 -5.67
N PRO A 350 -32.17 23.43 -5.49
CA PRO A 350 -33.49 22.86 -5.75
C PRO A 350 -33.65 22.24 -7.15
N TYR A 351 -32.97 22.79 -8.17
CA TYR A 351 -32.98 22.27 -9.54
C TYR A 351 -32.26 20.92 -9.65
N ASP A 352 -31.13 20.80 -8.97
CA ASP A 352 -30.36 19.57 -8.86
C ASP A 352 -31.17 18.48 -8.18
N LEU A 353 -31.87 18.84 -7.09
CA LEU A 353 -32.71 17.92 -6.36
C LEU A 353 -33.86 17.39 -7.23
N VAL A 354 -34.57 18.28 -7.94
CA VAL A 354 -35.62 17.85 -8.88
C VAL A 354 -35.07 16.94 -9.97
N SER A 355 -33.88 17.24 -10.50
CA SER A 355 -33.23 16.40 -11.51
C SER A 355 -32.89 15.02 -10.92
N TYR A 356 -32.35 14.97 -9.71
CA TYR A 356 -32.06 13.71 -9.03
C TYR A 356 -33.32 12.91 -8.74
N MET A 357 -34.42 13.55 -8.32
CA MET A 357 -35.70 12.89 -8.07
C MET A 357 -36.24 12.16 -9.30
N ARG A 358 -35.88 12.61 -10.51
CA ARG A 358 -36.25 11.95 -11.78
C ARG A 358 -35.34 10.76 -12.11
N GLU A 359 -34.06 10.85 -11.77
CA GLU A 359 -33.05 9.85 -12.13
C GLU A 359 -32.86 8.75 -11.06
N ARG A 360 -33.26 9.01 -9.81
CA ARG A 360 -33.07 8.07 -8.70
C ARG A 360 -33.84 6.77 -8.92
N GLN A 361 -33.22 5.65 -8.55
CA GLN A 361 -33.90 4.35 -8.49
C GLN A 361 -34.33 3.95 -7.08
N ARG A 362 -33.89 4.69 -6.05
CA ARG A 362 -34.06 4.34 -4.65
C ARG A 362 -34.53 5.54 -3.84
N GLU A 363 -35.11 5.25 -2.67
CA GLU A 363 -35.44 6.31 -1.75
C GLU A 363 -34.18 6.97 -1.19
N PRO A 364 -34.16 8.31 -1.17
CA PRO A 364 -33.07 9.11 -0.67
C PRO A 364 -33.01 8.99 0.84
N ARG A 365 -31.80 8.81 1.36
CA ARG A 365 -31.53 8.83 2.80
C ARG A 365 -31.41 10.24 3.32
N MET A 366 -30.96 11.18 2.48
CA MET A 366 -30.67 12.54 2.90
C MET A 366 -30.63 13.51 1.72
N PHE A 367 -31.12 14.71 1.93
CA PHE A 367 -30.98 15.84 1.03
C PHE A 367 -30.40 17.03 1.75
N GLY A 368 -29.50 17.76 1.09
CA GLY A 368 -29.16 19.11 1.50
C GLY A 368 -29.43 20.08 0.36
N LEU A 369 -30.17 21.13 0.68
CA LEU A 369 -30.51 22.19 -0.26
C LEU A 369 -29.64 23.41 -0.01
N ARG A 370 -29.09 23.96 -1.10
CA ARG A 370 -28.50 25.29 -1.15
C ARG A 370 -29.46 26.21 -1.90
N PHE A 371 -29.96 27.24 -1.22
CA PHE A 371 -30.74 28.30 -1.86
C PHE A 371 -29.79 29.37 -2.39
N GLU A 372 -29.74 29.55 -3.70
CA GLU A 372 -28.86 30.52 -4.36
C GLU A 372 -29.53 31.89 -4.52
N ASP A 373 -30.86 31.92 -4.59
CA ASP A 373 -31.69 33.11 -4.68
C ASP A 373 -33.09 32.89 -4.07
N GLU A 374 -33.89 33.94 -3.95
CA GLU A 374 -35.28 33.87 -3.44
C GLU A 374 -36.18 33.03 -4.36
N GLY A 375 -35.92 33.02 -5.68
CA GLY A 375 -36.68 32.23 -6.66
C GLY A 375 -36.51 30.72 -6.45
N ALA A 376 -35.40 30.28 -5.88
CA ALA A 376 -35.14 28.89 -5.53
C ALA A 376 -36.09 28.40 -4.41
N VAL A 377 -36.51 29.28 -3.50
CA VAL A 377 -37.49 28.96 -2.45
C VAL A 377 -38.88 28.79 -3.06
N ASP A 378 -39.30 29.72 -3.92
CA ASP A 378 -40.58 29.64 -4.64
C ASP A 378 -40.64 28.39 -5.53
N TYR A 379 -39.51 28.02 -6.14
CA TYR A 379 -39.38 26.81 -6.94
C TYR A 379 -39.56 25.53 -6.09
N CYS A 380 -39.00 25.48 -4.88
CA CYS A 380 -39.22 24.36 -3.95
C CYS A 380 -40.69 24.20 -3.59
N ILE A 381 -41.36 25.31 -3.26
CA ILE A 381 -42.78 25.33 -2.90
C ILE A 381 -43.62 24.83 -4.08
N LYS A 382 -43.34 25.34 -5.29
CA LYS A 382 -44.06 24.96 -6.52
C LYS A 382 -43.90 23.48 -6.88
N MET A 383 -42.72 22.91 -6.64
CA MET A 383 -42.40 21.53 -7.00
C MET A 383 -42.74 20.52 -5.90
N GLU A 384 -43.34 20.95 -4.80
CA GLU A 384 -43.69 20.11 -3.64
C GLU A 384 -42.52 19.22 -3.18
N LEU A 385 -41.30 19.79 -3.18
CA LEU A 385 -40.13 19.04 -2.73
C LEU A 385 -40.33 18.61 -1.28
N PRO A 386 -40.00 17.36 -0.92
CA PRO A 386 -40.18 16.85 0.44
C PRO A 386 -39.46 17.77 1.43
N ALA A 387 -40.13 18.09 2.55
CA ALA A 387 -39.59 18.95 3.58
C ALA A 387 -38.27 18.38 4.13
N CYS A 388 -37.26 19.25 4.27
CA CYS A 388 -35.94 18.95 4.81
C CYS A 388 -35.99 18.41 6.25
#